data_AF-A0A9J6QX67-F1
#
_entry.id   AF-A0A9J6QX67-F1
#
_cell.length_a   1.000
_cell.length_b   1.000
_cell.length_c   1.000
_cell.angle_alpha   90.00
_cell.angle_beta   90.00
_cell.angle_gamma   90.00
#
_symmetry.space_group_name_H-M   'P 1'
#
loop_
_entity.id
_entity.type
_entity.pdbx_description
1 polymer ?
#
loop_
_entity_poly.entity_id
_entity_poly.type
_entity_poly.pdbx_seq_one_letter_code
_entity_poly.pdbx_strand_id
1 'polypeptide(L)'
;MNGKIMKNRKWNNKAKGFTLVEVIVVLVILAILAAILVPTMIGWIKKANEKTAIAEARNILIATQTIASEAAGDPSSMIKGSTFIIDDDRQYLRPIKTEILELAELSDKRDMVGVIMLKDYKVDNFTYKTEDVTITYHAQAGGSGQNTYEAGFTVTPN
;
A
#
# COMPACT_ATOMS: atom_id res chain seq x y z
N MET A 1 44.90 71.03 -1.35
CA MET A 1 44.45 69.99 -0.41
C MET A 1 42.95 70.11 -0.24
N ASN A 2 42.24 68.99 -0.42
CA ASN A 2 40.99 68.56 0.24
C ASN A 2 39.78 69.50 0.18
N GLY A 3 38.55 69.08 -0.14
CA GLY A 3 37.99 67.78 -0.39
C GLY A 3 36.48 68.02 -0.55
N LYS A 4 35.88 67.57 -1.67
CA LYS A 4 34.47 67.85 -1.96
C LYS A 4 33.58 66.86 -1.20
N ILE A 5 32.85 67.43 -0.25
CA ILE A 5 31.80 66.92 0.61
C ILE A 5 31.00 65.76 -0.01
N MET A 6 31.08 64.57 0.58
CA MET A 6 30.23 63.42 0.26
C MET A 6 28.83 63.65 0.85
N LYS A 7 27.80 63.70 -0.01
CA LYS A 7 26.39 63.78 0.41
C LYS A 7 25.97 62.47 1.07
N ASN A 8 25.77 62.47 2.39
CA ASN A 8 25.12 61.38 3.11
C ASN A 8 23.68 61.20 2.60
N ARG A 9 23.44 60.16 1.82
CA ARG A 9 22.09 59.68 1.51
C ARG A 9 21.52 58.99 2.76
N LYS A 10 20.72 59.71 3.55
CA LYS A 10 19.87 59.09 4.58
C LYS A 10 18.90 58.14 3.88
N TRP A 11 19.11 56.83 4.03
CA TRP A 11 18.08 55.83 3.77
C TRP A 11 17.04 55.91 4.88
N ASN A 12 15.94 56.62 4.62
CA ASN A 12 14.74 56.56 5.44
C ASN A 12 13.99 55.26 5.13
N ASN A 13 14.59 54.11 5.43
CA ASN A 13 13.87 52.86 5.44
C ASN A 13 13.12 52.79 6.76
N LYS A 14 11.89 53.31 6.81
CA LYS A 14 10.88 52.87 7.79
C LYS A 14 10.53 51.41 7.47
N ALA A 15 11.47 50.50 7.69
CA ALA A 15 11.18 49.08 7.69
C ALA A 15 10.33 48.83 8.93
N LYS A 16 9.00 48.88 8.76
CA LYS A 16 8.06 48.31 9.72
C LYS A 16 8.29 46.80 9.69
N GLY A 17 9.24 46.32 10.49
CA GLY A 17 9.39 44.89 10.76
C GLY A 17 8.16 44.40 11.53
N PHE A 18 7.79 43.14 11.29
CA PHE A 18 6.82 42.45 12.14
C PHE A 18 7.26 42.54 13.60
N THR A 19 6.31 42.77 14.50
CA THR A 19 6.61 42.77 15.93
C THR A 19 6.94 41.35 16.37
N LEU A 20 7.89 41.19 17.31
CA LEU A 20 8.22 39.88 17.89
C LEU A 20 6.97 39.20 18.47
N VAL A 21 6.04 40.03 18.98
CA VAL A 21 4.74 39.59 19.51
C VAL A 21 3.85 38.99 18.41
N GLU A 22 3.71 39.64 17.25
CA GLU A 22 2.95 39.07 16.12
C GLU A 22 3.49 37.72 15.68
N VAL A 23 4.82 37.56 15.62
CA VAL A 23 5.43 36.30 15.20
C VAL A 23 5.18 35.20 16.23
N ILE A 24 5.30 35.49 17.52
CA ILE A 24 5.08 34.49 18.59
C ILE A 24 3.61 34.05 18.63
N VAL A 25 2.66 34.98 18.50
CA VAL A 25 1.23 34.62 18.49
C VAL A 25 0.91 33.67 17.35
N VAL A 26 1.46 33.91 16.15
CA VAL A 26 1.28 33.03 14.99
C VAL A 26 1.90 31.66 15.24
N LEU A 27 3.14 31.60 15.75
CA LEU A 27 3.81 30.33 16.05
C LEU A 27 3.07 29.50 17.11
N VAL A 28 2.48 30.15 18.13
CA VAL A 28 1.67 29.46 19.15
C VAL A 28 0.40 28.86 18.53
N ILE A 29 -0.31 29.61 17.69
CA ILE A 29 -1.50 29.09 17.00
C ILE A 29 -1.12 27.92 16.09
N LEU A 30 -0.04 28.04 15.32
CA LEU A 30 0.47 26.95 14.45
C LEU A 30 0.85 25.72 15.27
N ALA A 31 1.46 25.89 16.44
CA ALA A 31 1.81 24.78 17.33
C ALA A 31 0.57 24.03 17.84
N ILE A 32 -0.48 24.75 18.27
CA ILE A 32 -1.74 24.14 18.74
C ILE A 32 -2.43 23.39 17.60
N LEU A 33 -2.52 23.98 16.41
CA LEU A 33 -3.14 23.36 15.24
C LEU A 33 -2.38 22.09 14.83
N ALA A 34 -1.05 22.15 14.78
CA ALA A 34 -0.21 21.01 14.46
C ALA A 34 -0.38 19.87 15.49
N ALA A 35 -0.47 20.19 16.78
CA ALA A 35 -0.61 19.19 17.84
C ALA A 35 -1.88 18.34 17.70
N ILE A 36 -3.00 18.92 17.23
CA ILE A 36 -4.25 18.19 17.01
C ILE A 36 -4.25 17.47 15.65
N LEU A 37 -3.66 18.10 14.63
CA LEU A 37 -3.68 17.59 13.26
C LEU A 37 -2.79 16.37 13.04
N VAL A 38 -1.57 16.37 13.58
CA VAL A 38 -0.58 15.28 13.38
C VAL A 38 -1.13 13.88 13.73
N PRO A 39 -1.74 13.62 14.90
CA PRO A 39 -2.23 12.27 15.23
C PRO A 39 -3.36 11.80 14.31
N THR A 40 -4.25 12.71 13.88
CA THR A 40 -5.36 12.37 12.97
C THR A 40 -4.85 12.03 11.57
N MET A 41 -3.87 12.78 11.06
CA MET A 41 -3.25 12.50 9.75
C MET A 41 -2.55 11.15 9.73
N ILE A 42 -1.83 10.76 10.79
CA ILE A 42 -1.17 9.44 10.87
C ILE A 42 -2.19 8.30 10.79
N GLY A 43 -3.34 8.44 11.44
CA GLY A 43 -4.42 7.45 11.36
C GLY A 43 -5.03 7.34 9.96
N TRP A 44 -5.14 8.45 9.23
CA TRP A 44 -5.63 8.44 7.85
C TRP A 44 -4.66 7.82 6.87
N ILE A 45 -3.35 8.04 7.05
CA ILE A 45 -2.30 7.42 6.24
C ILE A 45 -2.37 5.89 6.36
N LYS A 46 -2.47 5.34 7.58
CA LYS A 46 -2.62 3.89 7.79
C LYS A 46 -3.84 3.32 7.06
N LYS A 47 -5.00 3.97 7.19
CA LYS A 47 -6.23 3.57 6.48
C LYS A 47 -6.10 3.69 4.96
N ALA A 48 -5.36 4.67 4.46
CA ALA A 48 -5.10 4.81 3.03
C ALA A 48 -4.20 3.67 2.54
N ASN A 49 -3.14 3.33 3.27
CA ASN A 49 -2.25 2.21 2.96
C ASN A 49 -3.01 0.87 2.97
N GLU A 50 -3.88 0.64 3.95
CA GLU A 50 -4.76 -0.54 4.00
C GLU A 50 -5.66 -0.63 2.76
N LYS A 51 -6.29 0.48 2.36
CA LYS A 51 -7.14 0.52 1.16
C LYS A 51 -6.35 0.25 -0.12
N THR A 52 -5.17 0.83 -0.25
CA THR A 52 -4.26 0.57 -1.38
C THR A 52 -3.88 -0.90 -1.42
N ALA A 53 -3.49 -1.49 -0.28
CA ALA A 53 -3.13 -2.91 -0.20
C ALA A 53 -4.30 -3.83 -0.59
N ILE A 54 -5.53 -3.52 -0.20
CA ILE A 54 -6.73 -4.26 -0.63
C ILE A 54 -6.94 -4.12 -2.15
N ALA A 55 -6.73 -2.94 -2.73
CA ALA A 55 -6.86 -2.73 -4.17
C ALA A 55 -5.83 -3.54 -4.95
N GLU A 56 -4.57 -3.55 -4.50
CA GLU A 56 -3.50 -4.37 -5.06
C GLU A 56 -3.82 -5.86 -4.95
N ALA A 57 -4.33 -6.32 -3.80
CA ALA A 57 -4.79 -7.69 -3.62
C ALA A 57 -5.94 -8.06 -4.58
N ARG A 58 -6.85 -7.13 -4.88
CA ARG A 58 -7.90 -7.36 -5.89
C ARG A 58 -7.31 -7.51 -7.29
N ASN A 59 -6.30 -6.73 -7.64
CA ASN A 59 -5.61 -6.88 -8.92
C ASN A 59 -4.93 -8.26 -9.02
N ILE A 60 -4.29 -8.71 -7.93
CA ILE A 60 -3.73 -10.07 -7.84
C ILE A 60 -4.81 -11.14 -8.04
N LEU A 61 -5.97 -11.00 -7.37
CA LEU A 61 -7.09 -11.93 -7.52
C LEU A 61 -7.56 -12.01 -8.98
N ILE A 62 -7.75 -10.87 -9.63
CA ILE A 62 -8.20 -10.79 -11.03
C ILE A 62 -7.15 -11.39 -11.96
N ALA A 63 -5.89 -10.98 -11.84
CA ALA A 63 -4.77 -11.50 -12.64
C ALA A 63 -4.63 -13.02 -12.52
N THR A 64 -4.70 -13.53 -11.28
CA THR A 64 -4.66 -14.96 -11.00
C THR A 64 -5.84 -15.68 -11.63
N GLN A 65 -7.05 -15.13 -11.52
CA GLN A 65 -8.25 -15.72 -12.11
C GLN A 65 -8.20 -15.70 -13.65
N THR A 66 -7.62 -14.68 -14.26
CA THR A 66 -7.40 -14.62 -15.71
C THR A 66 -6.51 -15.76 -16.17
N ILE A 67 -5.31 -15.90 -15.58
CA ILE A 67 -4.37 -16.98 -15.94
C ILE A 67 -4.97 -18.37 -15.67
N ALA A 68 -5.66 -18.52 -14.54
CA ALA A 68 -6.33 -19.79 -14.22
C ALA A 68 -7.42 -20.15 -15.22
N SER A 69 -8.18 -19.17 -15.72
CA SER A 69 -9.25 -19.39 -16.69
C SER A 69 -8.70 -19.74 -18.08
N GLU A 70 -7.58 -19.14 -18.49
CA GLU A 70 -6.87 -19.50 -19.71
C GLU A 70 -6.39 -20.96 -19.67
N ALA A 71 -5.86 -21.37 -18.51
CA ALA A 71 -5.39 -22.73 -18.32
C ALA A 71 -6.49 -23.80 -18.22
N ALA A 72 -7.75 -23.42 -17.96
CA ALA A 72 -8.87 -24.34 -18.06
C ALA A 72 -9.15 -24.79 -19.52
N GLY A 73 -8.83 -23.94 -20.50
CA GLY A 73 -8.96 -24.26 -21.93
C GLY A 73 -7.75 -24.98 -22.51
N ASP A 74 -6.57 -24.77 -21.94
CA ASP A 74 -5.33 -25.48 -22.26
C ASP A 74 -4.55 -25.80 -20.98
N PRO A 75 -4.76 -26.97 -20.36
CA PRO A 75 -4.11 -27.36 -19.10
C PRO A 75 -2.58 -27.41 -19.17
N SER A 76 -1.99 -27.44 -20.36
CA SER A 76 -0.53 -27.42 -20.54
C SER A 76 0.10 -26.06 -20.26
N SER A 77 -0.69 -24.98 -20.32
CA SER A 77 -0.25 -23.60 -20.02
C SER A 77 0.06 -23.36 -18.54
N MET A 78 -0.67 -24.03 -17.64
CA MET A 78 -0.48 -23.99 -16.18
C MET A 78 0.80 -24.68 -15.69
N ILE A 79 1.33 -25.62 -16.48
CA ILE A 79 2.46 -26.48 -16.11
C ILE A 79 3.82 -25.76 -16.28
N LYS A 80 3.83 -24.54 -16.84
CA LYS A 80 5.08 -23.79 -17.12
C LYS A 80 5.81 -23.24 -15.90
N GLY A 81 5.35 -23.58 -14.71
CA GLY A 81 6.26 -24.18 -13.77
C GLY A 81 5.54 -24.76 -12.56
N SER A 82 6.22 -25.72 -11.93
CA SER A 82 5.99 -26.25 -10.58
C SER A 82 4.67 -25.89 -9.89
N THR A 83 3.61 -26.56 -10.33
CA THR A 83 2.51 -26.94 -9.44
C THR A 83 3.08 -27.88 -8.38
N PHE A 84 3.09 -27.45 -7.12
CA PHE A 84 3.08 -28.42 -6.03
C PHE A 84 1.62 -28.79 -5.82
N ILE A 85 1.23 -30.02 -6.17
CA ILE A 85 -0.09 -30.55 -5.84
C ILE A 85 0.02 -31.01 -4.38
N ILE A 86 -0.67 -30.33 -3.47
CA ILE A 86 -0.91 -30.87 -2.12
C ILE A 86 -2.39 -31.22 -2.13
N ASP A 87 -2.67 -32.49 -2.32
CA ASP A 87 -4.00 -33.07 -2.50
C ASP A 87 -4.63 -32.77 -3.86
N ASP A 88 -5.34 -33.76 -4.43
CA ASP A 88 -5.93 -33.79 -5.79
C ASP A 88 -6.78 -32.56 -6.18
N ASP A 89 -7.09 -31.69 -5.23
CA ASP A 89 -8.04 -30.58 -5.33
C ASP A 89 -7.40 -29.18 -5.18
N ARG A 90 -6.11 -29.09 -4.78
CA ARG A 90 -5.43 -27.79 -4.52
C ARG A 90 -4.05 -27.68 -5.18
N GLN A 91 -3.95 -26.79 -6.15
CA GLN A 91 -2.71 -26.53 -6.88
C GLN A 91 -2.02 -25.25 -6.37
N TYR A 92 -0.72 -25.35 -6.05
CA TYR A 92 0.12 -24.20 -5.66
C TYR A 92 0.84 -23.61 -6.87
N LEU A 93 0.67 -22.31 -7.14
CA LEU A 93 1.21 -21.62 -8.33
C LEU A 93 2.60 -20.98 -8.13
N ARG A 94 3.61 -21.72 -7.65
CA ARG A 94 4.90 -21.09 -7.26
C ARG A 94 5.80 -20.53 -8.38
N PRO A 95 5.54 -20.73 -9.68
CA PRO A 95 6.24 -19.97 -10.73
C PRO A 95 5.37 -19.11 -11.65
N ILE A 96 4.04 -19.12 -11.50
CA ILE A 96 3.14 -18.16 -12.19
C ILE A 96 3.13 -16.78 -11.48
N LYS A 97 3.70 -16.73 -10.26
CA LYS A 97 3.80 -15.52 -9.45
C LYS A 97 4.32 -14.29 -10.19
N THR A 98 5.33 -14.42 -11.06
CA THR A 98 5.88 -13.27 -11.82
C THR A 98 4.86 -12.73 -12.82
N GLU A 99 4.17 -13.61 -13.54
CA GLU A 99 3.15 -13.22 -14.52
C GLU A 99 1.93 -12.59 -13.86
N ILE A 100 1.48 -13.16 -12.72
CA ILE A 100 0.40 -12.57 -11.90
C ILE A 100 0.79 -11.17 -11.44
N LEU A 101 2.04 -10.97 -11.01
CA LEU A 101 2.51 -9.67 -10.57
C LEU A 101 2.61 -8.67 -11.72
N GLU A 102 3.04 -9.11 -12.90
CA GLU A 102 3.06 -8.26 -14.08
C GLU A 102 1.64 -7.85 -14.50
N LEU A 103 0.71 -8.81 -14.57
CA LEU A 103 -0.70 -8.54 -14.87
C LEU A 103 -1.39 -7.68 -13.79
N ALA A 104 -0.96 -7.79 -12.53
CA ALA A 104 -1.46 -6.99 -11.43
C ALA A 104 -0.76 -5.62 -11.28
N GLU A 105 0.24 -5.34 -12.10
CA GLU A 105 1.07 -4.11 -12.08
C GLU A 105 1.93 -3.95 -10.81
N LEU A 106 2.44 -5.06 -10.25
CA LEU A 106 3.17 -5.14 -8.98
C LEU A 106 4.59 -5.73 -9.12
N SER A 107 5.29 -5.43 -10.22
CA SER A 107 6.56 -6.08 -10.60
C SER A 107 7.70 -6.04 -9.56
N ASP A 108 7.75 -5.01 -8.72
CA ASP A 108 8.76 -4.85 -7.65
C ASP A 108 8.39 -5.57 -6.34
N LYS A 109 7.15 -6.10 -6.26
CA LYS A 109 6.58 -6.68 -5.04
C LYS A 109 6.57 -8.21 -5.10
N ARG A 110 7.62 -8.79 -5.70
CA ARG A 110 7.72 -10.23 -5.86
C ARG A 110 7.62 -10.94 -4.52
N ASP A 111 8.44 -10.60 -3.54
CA ASP A 111 8.41 -11.33 -2.26
C ASP A 111 7.15 -11.09 -1.41
N MET A 112 6.32 -10.12 -1.79
CA MET A 112 5.12 -9.72 -1.06
C MET A 112 3.89 -10.59 -1.35
N VAL A 113 3.82 -11.32 -2.47
CA VAL A 113 2.72 -12.27 -2.73
C VAL A 113 3.08 -13.66 -2.17
N GLY A 114 2.30 -14.11 -1.21
CA GLY A 114 2.42 -15.39 -0.53
C GLY A 114 1.77 -16.56 -1.29
N VAL A 115 1.38 -17.59 -0.55
CA VAL A 115 0.72 -18.79 -1.09
C VAL A 115 -0.52 -18.40 -1.91
N ILE A 116 -0.71 -19.05 -3.06
CA ILE A 116 -1.92 -18.98 -3.88
C ILE A 116 -2.38 -20.43 -4.08
N MET A 117 -3.60 -20.74 -3.65
CA MET A 117 -4.24 -22.03 -3.89
C MET A 117 -5.37 -21.86 -4.89
N LEU A 118 -5.43 -22.76 -5.87
CA LEU A 118 -6.55 -22.88 -6.78
C LEU A 118 -7.30 -24.19 -6.57
N LYS A 119 -8.63 -24.11 -6.67
CA LYS A 119 -9.54 -25.26 -6.77
C LYS A 119 -10.40 -25.09 -8.01
N ASP A 120 -10.48 -26.10 -8.88
CA ASP A 120 -11.27 -26.05 -10.11
C ASP A 120 -11.02 -24.77 -10.95
N TYR A 121 -9.75 -24.37 -11.10
CA TYR A 121 -9.33 -23.14 -11.80
C TYR A 121 -9.88 -21.83 -11.20
N LYS A 122 -10.32 -21.85 -9.94
CA LYS A 122 -10.75 -20.67 -9.18
C LYS A 122 -9.81 -20.44 -8.02
N VAL A 123 -9.55 -19.17 -7.71
CA VAL A 123 -8.76 -18.81 -6.53
C VAL A 123 -9.50 -19.22 -5.27
N ASP A 124 -8.92 -20.10 -4.47
CA ASP A 124 -9.45 -20.54 -3.18
C ASP A 124 -8.96 -19.62 -2.05
N ASN A 125 -7.66 -19.34 -2.03
CA ASN A 125 -7.08 -18.41 -1.09
C ASN A 125 -5.75 -17.86 -1.59
N PHE A 126 -5.39 -16.68 -1.10
CA PHE A 126 -4.01 -16.21 -1.18
C PHE A 126 -3.67 -15.19 -0.10
N THR A 127 -2.38 -14.95 0.08
CA THR A 127 -1.86 -13.91 0.98
C THR A 127 -1.04 -12.88 0.21
N TYR A 128 -1.19 -11.61 0.54
CA TYR A 128 -0.39 -10.50 0.04
C TYR A 128 0.07 -9.63 1.21
N LYS A 129 1.38 -9.48 1.39
CA LYS A 129 2.00 -8.80 2.52
C LYS A 129 2.66 -7.51 2.05
N THR A 130 2.20 -6.38 2.55
CA THR A 130 2.89 -5.08 2.43
C THR A 130 3.84 -4.88 3.61
N GLU A 131 4.43 -3.69 3.76
CA GLU A 131 5.22 -3.36 4.96
C GLU A 131 4.34 -3.22 6.21
N ASP A 132 3.16 -2.61 6.06
CA ASP A 132 2.26 -2.29 7.18
C ASP A 132 1.26 -3.40 7.51
N VAL A 133 0.78 -4.12 6.49
CA VAL A 133 -0.34 -5.07 6.63
C VAL A 133 -0.18 -6.32 5.78
N THR A 134 -0.80 -7.41 6.21
CA THR A 134 -1.03 -8.61 5.43
C THR A 134 -2.51 -8.69 5.06
N ILE A 135 -2.78 -8.79 3.76
CA ILE A 135 -4.09 -9.04 3.18
C ILE A 135 -4.21 -10.54 2.89
N THR A 136 -5.24 -11.19 3.42
CA THR A 136 -5.55 -12.58 3.07
C THR A 136 -6.92 -12.66 2.44
N TYR A 137 -6.99 -13.28 1.26
CA TYR A 137 -8.25 -13.57 0.59
C TYR A 137 -8.67 -15.01 0.86
N HIS A 138 -9.95 -15.20 1.17
CA HIS A 138 -10.59 -16.51 1.26
C HIS A 138 -11.84 -16.54 0.37
N ALA A 139 -11.95 -17.53 -0.52
CA ALA A 139 -13.11 -17.69 -1.38
C ALA A 139 -14.37 -18.10 -0.61
N GLN A 140 -14.19 -18.79 0.52
CA GLN A 140 -15.25 -19.28 1.40
C GLN A 140 -14.91 -19.00 2.85
N ALA A 141 -15.95 -18.82 3.67
CA ALA A 141 -15.80 -18.74 5.11
C ALA A 141 -15.26 -20.08 5.65
N GLY A 142 -14.47 -20.02 6.71
CA GLY A 142 -13.81 -21.20 7.26
C GLY A 142 -13.15 -20.93 8.59
N GLY A 143 -12.35 -21.89 9.04
CA GLY A 143 -11.66 -21.84 10.34
C GLY A 143 -12.36 -22.66 11.43
N SER A 144 -11.67 -22.79 12.56
CA SER A 144 -12.13 -23.55 13.73
C SER A 144 -11.79 -22.78 15.01
N GLY A 145 -12.69 -22.84 15.99
CA GLY A 145 -12.52 -22.16 17.28
C GLY A 145 -12.46 -20.64 17.12
N GLN A 146 -11.42 -20.01 17.68
CA GLN A 146 -11.27 -18.55 17.62
C GLN A 146 -10.71 -18.01 16.29
N ASN A 147 -10.36 -18.90 15.35
CA ASN A 147 -9.77 -18.53 14.06
C ASN A 147 -10.78 -18.63 12.90
N THR A 148 -12.06 -18.35 13.17
CA THR A 148 -13.09 -18.28 12.13
C THR A 148 -12.94 -17.02 11.29
N TYR A 149 -13.09 -17.15 9.98
CA TYR A 149 -13.02 -16.04 9.04
C TYR A 149 -14.18 -16.11 8.05
N GLU A 150 -14.63 -14.93 7.61
CA GLU A 150 -15.61 -14.78 6.54
C GLU A 150 -14.95 -14.88 5.16
N ALA A 151 -15.75 -15.18 4.14
CA ALA A 151 -15.29 -15.08 2.76
C ALA A 151 -14.95 -13.61 2.41
N GLY A 152 -13.89 -13.42 1.62
CA GLY A 152 -13.45 -12.10 1.16
C GLY A 152 -12.05 -11.75 1.65
N PHE A 153 -11.77 -10.45 1.74
CA PHE A 153 -10.47 -9.91 2.13
C PHE A 153 -10.44 -9.62 3.62
N THR A 154 -9.44 -10.17 4.30
CA THR A 154 -9.10 -9.85 5.69
C THR A 154 -7.81 -9.06 5.73
N VAL A 155 -7.73 -8.09 6.64
CA VAL A 155 -6.55 -7.24 6.84
C VAL A 155 -6.00 -7.52 8.22
N THR A 156 -4.74 -7.89 8.29
CA THR A 156 -4.02 -8.12 9.55
C THR A 156 -2.81 -7.20 9.61
N PRO A 157 -2.62 -6.38 10.66
CA PRO A 157 -1.39 -5.63 10.85
C PRO A 157 -0.18 -6.56 10.93
N ASN A 158 0.95 -6.13 10.37
CA ASN A 158 2.21 -6.89 10.44
C ASN A 158 2.92 -6.77 11.79
#